data_AF-A0A315X7X5-F1
#
_entry.id   AF-A0A315X7X5-F1
#
_cell.length_a   1.000
_cell.length_b   1.000
_cell.length_c   1.000
_cell.angle_alpha   90.00
_cell.angle_beta   90.00
_cell.angle_gamma   90.00
#
_symmetry.space_group_name_H-M   'P 1'
#
loop_
_entity.id
_entity.type
_entity.pdbx_description
1 polymer ?
#
loop_
_entity_poly.entity_id
_entity_poly.type
_entity_poly.pdbx_seq_one_letter_code
_entity_poly.pdbx_strand_id
1 'polypeptide(L)'
;MRVYVKDGKVVREEQSGTLVTVEEGVPDFNPMGCQKGASWSQSLYGPDRVAYPMRRAGERGEGKWERVTWDQAFTDVATAMVDAIENHGSHTIVQEGGPEAGAAMAAGRFFSTIGGHYFDGHASFNDFSSGLHLT
;
A
#
# COMPACT_ATOMS: atom_id res chain seq x y z
N MET A 1 -12.71 -10.69 9.08
CA MET A 1 -12.77 -9.67 10.14
C MET A 1 -14.19 -9.14 10.22
N ARG A 2 -14.77 -9.01 11.41
CA ARG A 2 -15.99 -8.25 11.67
C ARG A 2 -15.60 -6.84 12.06
N VAL A 3 -16.17 -5.85 11.39
CA VAL A 3 -15.94 -4.43 11.67
C VAL A 3 -17.18 -3.87 12.34
N TYR A 4 -17.02 -3.31 13.53
CA TYR A 4 -18.11 -2.78 14.32
C TYR A 4 -18.23 -1.28 14.09
N VAL A 5 -19.42 -0.84 13.69
CA VAL A 5 -19.73 0.56 13.42
C VAL A 5 -20.76 1.05 14.44
N LYS A 6 -20.51 2.21 15.01
CA LYS A 6 -21.43 2.92 15.90
C LYS A 6 -21.46 4.39 15.52
N ASP A 7 -22.65 4.96 15.38
CA ASP A 7 -22.83 6.38 15.01
C ASP A 7 -22.08 6.78 13.73
N GLY A 8 -22.07 5.88 12.74
CA GLY A 8 -21.36 6.09 11.46
C GLY A 8 -19.82 6.01 11.55
N LYS A 9 -19.25 5.66 12.71
CA LYS A 9 -17.81 5.52 12.92
C LYS A 9 -17.42 4.07 13.18
N VAL A 10 -16.30 3.65 12.61
CA VAL A 10 -15.68 2.36 12.94
C VAL A 10 -15.13 2.46 14.36
N VAL A 11 -15.55 1.59 15.27
CA VAL A 11 -15.14 1.66 16.68
C VAL A 11 -14.18 0.57 17.10
N ARG A 12 -14.24 -0.60 16.45
CA ARG A 12 -13.30 -1.71 16.64
C ARG A 12 -13.49 -2.78 15.59
N GLU A 13 -12.61 -3.75 15.62
CA GLU A 13 -12.62 -4.94 14.78
C GLU A 13 -12.43 -6.21 15.64
N GLU A 14 -12.89 -7.34 15.12
CA GLU A 14 -12.67 -8.66 15.71
C GLU A 14 -12.56 -9.70 14.61
N GLN A 15 -11.73 -10.72 14.81
CA GLN A 15 -11.64 -11.86 13.94
C GLN A 15 -13.04 -12.44 13.66
N SER A 16 -13.31 -12.78 12.40
CA SER A 16 -14.63 -13.33 12.07
C SER A 16 -14.79 -14.77 12.56
N GLY A 17 -13.70 -15.54 12.64
CA GLY A 17 -13.74 -16.94 13.09
C GLY A 17 -14.60 -17.83 12.19
N THR A 18 -14.66 -17.53 10.89
CA THR A 18 -15.54 -18.17 9.90
C THR A 18 -14.76 -18.98 8.85
N LEU A 19 -13.49 -19.28 9.09
CA LEU A 19 -12.74 -20.16 8.19
C LEU A 19 -13.32 -21.57 8.29
N VAL A 20 -13.47 -22.24 7.15
CA VAL A 20 -13.96 -23.62 7.12
C VAL A 20 -12.86 -24.57 7.58
N THR A 21 -13.24 -25.61 8.32
CA THR A 21 -12.34 -26.72 8.62
C THR A 21 -11.96 -27.41 7.30
N VAL A 22 -10.67 -27.49 7.01
CA VAL A 22 -10.16 -28.07 5.76
C VAL A 22 -10.11 -29.59 5.84
N GLU A 23 -9.70 -30.12 6.99
CA GLU A 23 -9.49 -31.56 7.22
C GLU A 23 -9.94 -31.95 8.61
N GLU A 24 -10.69 -33.06 8.72
CA GLU A 24 -11.17 -33.58 9.99
C GLU A 24 -10.00 -34.08 10.85
N GLY A 25 -10.02 -33.73 12.14
CA GLY A 25 -8.94 -34.07 13.07
C GLY A 25 -7.74 -33.12 13.02
N VAL A 26 -7.69 -32.17 12.07
CA VAL A 26 -6.69 -31.11 12.03
C VAL A 26 -7.28 -29.81 12.58
N PRO A 27 -6.62 -29.12 13.53
CA PRO A 27 -7.08 -27.82 14.01
C PRO A 27 -7.26 -26.85 12.85
N ASP A 28 -8.38 -26.12 12.86
CA ASP A 28 -8.61 -25.10 11.84
C ASP A 28 -7.79 -23.83 12.13
N PHE A 29 -7.87 -22.89 11.20
CA PHE A 29 -7.15 -21.62 11.28
C PHE A 29 -7.88 -20.57 12.13
N ASN A 30 -9.08 -20.84 12.65
CA ASN A 30 -9.81 -19.85 13.41
C ASN A 30 -9.12 -19.56 14.76
N PRO A 31 -9.15 -18.30 15.23
CA PRO A 31 -9.76 -17.13 14.60
C PRO A 31 -8.79 -16.32 13.71
N MET A 32 -7.52 -16.74 13.57
CA MET A 32 -6.41 -15.93 13.05
C MET A 32 -6.18 -14.63 13.84
N GLY A 33 -5.59 -13.62 13.19
CA GLY A 33 -5.41 -12.27 13.68
C GLY A 33 -4.17 -12.08 14.55
N CYS A 34 -3.88 -10.82 14.85
CA CYS A 34 -2.76 -10.42 15.69
C CYS A 34 -3.07 -9.08 16.35
N GLN A 35 -2.23 -8.67 17.31
CA GLN A 35 -2.36 -7.41 18.04
C GLN A 35 -2.39 -6.17 17.13
N LYS A 36 -1.67 -6.19 16.01
CA LYS A 36 -1.64 -5.08 15.04
C LYS A 36 -2.96 -4.96 14.27
N GLY A 37 -3.53 -6.12 13.90
CA GLY A 37 -4.81 -6.18 13.22
C GLY A 37 -5.99 -5.83 14.13
N ALA A 38 -5.85 -6.02 15.44
CA ALA A 38 -6.85 -5.66 16.45
C ALA A 38 -6.81 -4.17 16.85
N SER A 39 -5.82 -3.41 16.38
CA SER A 39 -5.66 -1.98 16.63
C SER A 39 -5.75 -1.12 15.36
N TRP A 40 -6.17 -1.70 14.23
CA TRP A 40 -6.20 -1.03 12.93
C TRP A 40 -7.19 0.12 12.88
N SER A 41 -8.33 0.01 13.58
CA SER A 41 -9.31 1.11 13.66
C SER A 41 -8.73 2.42 14.20
N GLN A 42 -7.65 2.37 14.99
CA GLN A 42 -6.97 3.57 15.50
C GLN A 42 -6.39 4.41 14.35
N SER A 43 -5.89 3.77 13.29
CA SER A 43 -5.32 4.44 12.11
C SER A 43 -6.35 5.25 11.33
N LEU A 44 -7.65 4.94 11.47
CA LEU A 44 -8.72 5.69 10.79
C LEU A 44 -8.91 7.09 11.38
N TYR A 45 -8.55 7.32 12.65
CA TYR A 45 -8.79 8.62 13.30
C TYR A 45 -7.57 9.15 14.04
N GLY A 46 -6.41 8.48 13.89
CA GLY A 46 -5.15 8.88 14.50
C GLY A 46 -4.62 10.20 13.95
N PRO A 47 -3.76 10.88 14.73
CA PRO A 47 -3.19 12.18 14.35
C PRO A 47 -2.34 12.10 13.08
N ASP A 48 -1.78 10.94 12.76
CA ASP A 48 -0.90 10.72 11.61
C ASP A 48 -1.65 10.38 10.31
N ARG A 49 -2.99 10.38 10.33
CA ARG A 49 -3.79 10.06 9.14
C ARG A 49 -3.63 11.14 8.08
N VAL A 50 -3.11 10.76 6.91
CA VAL A 50 -3.10 11.62 5.72
C VAL A 50 -4.53 11.75 5.17
N ALA A 51 -5.15 12.89 5.39
CA ALA A 51 -6.54 13.15 5.01
C ALA A 51 -6.70 13.87 3.65
N TYR A 52 -5.64 14.53 3.19
CA TYR A 52 -5.66 15.37 1.99
C TYR A 52 -4.38 15.19 1.17
N PRO A 53 -4.41 15.50 -0.14
CA PRO A 53 -3.19 15.66 -0.92
C PRO A 53 -2.33 16.79 -0.35
N MET A 54 -1.03 16.52 -0.23
CA MET A 54 -0.05 17.44 0.35
C MET A 54 1.13 17.61 -0.61
N ARG A 55 1.58 18.85 -0.82
CA ARG A 55 2.81 19.17 -1.54
C ARG A 55 3.89 19.62 -0.55
N ARG A 56 5.16 19.27 -0.79
CA ARG A 56 6.28 19.67 0.07
C ARG A 56 6.49 21.18 -0.02
N ALA A 57 6.57 21.86 1.13
CA ALA A 57 6.73 23.32 1.24
C ALA A 57 8.12 23.75 1.78
N GLY A 58 9.09 22.85 1.73
CA GLY A 58 10.46 23.06 2.21
C GLY A 58 11.42 21.99 1.69
N GLU A 59 12.56 21.83 2.36
CA GLU A 59 13.53 20.80 1.98
C GLU A 59 13.03 19.39 2.36
N ARG A 60 13.54 18.37 1.66
CA ARG A 60 13.19 16.97 1.93
C ARG A 60 13.57 16.61 3.37
N GLY A 61 12.62 16.07 4.12
CA GLY A 61 12.80 15.65 5.51
C GLY A 61 12.41 16.71 6.56
N GLU A 62 12.10 17.95 6.18
CA GLU A 62 11.72 19.00 7.14
C GLU A 62 10.29 18.87 7.71
N GLY A 63 9.45 18.00 7.14
CA GLY A 63 8.06 17.83 7.57
C GLY A 63 7.15 19.03 7.27
N LYS A 64 7.57 19.95 6.37
CA LYS A 64 6.77 21.11 5.95
C LYS A 64 5.93 20.78 4.72
N TRP A 65 4.61 20.96 4.84
CA TRP A 65 3.64 20.59 3.81
C TRP A 65 2.59 21.66 3.59
N GLU A 66 2.19 21.86 2.34
CA GLU A 66 1.02 22.64 1.95
C GLU A 66 -0.09 21.69 1.46
N ARG A 67 -1.34 21.95 1.85
CA ARG A 67 -2.48 21.19 1.31
C ARG A 67 -2.77 21.66 -0.11
N VAL A 68 -2.95 20.70 -1.01
CA VAL A 68 -3.36 20.96 -2.40
C VAL A 68 -4.64 20.20 -2.74
N THR A 69 -5.26 20.54 -3.87
CA THR A 69 -6.38 19.78 -4.42
C THR A 69 -5.90 18.49 -5.09
N TRP A 70 -6.80 17.53 -5.28
CA TRP A 70 -6.49 16.32 -6.05
C TRP A 70 -6.09 16.65 -7.49
N ASP A 71 -6.77 17.59 -8.15
CA ASP A 71 -6.46 17.99 -9.52
C ASP A 71 -5.04 18.57 -9.65
N GLN A 72 -4.63 19.40 -8.69
CA GLN A 72 -3.26 19.92 -8.63
C GLN A 72 -2.24 18.80 -8.41
N ALA A 73 -2.48 17.91 -7.42
CA ALA A 73 -1.57 16.82 -7.13
C ALA A 73 -1.40 15.87 -8.34
N PHE A 74 -2.50 15.52 -9.01
CA PHE A 74 -2.45 14.68 -10.20
C PHE A 74 -1.77 15.38 -11.38
N THR A 75 -2.06 16.66 -11.60
CA THR A 75 -1.43 17.43 -12.68
C THR A 75 0.08 17.52 -12.48
N ASP A 76 0.54 17.84 -11.26
CA ASP A 76 1.97 17.92 -10.94
C ASP A 76 2.69 16.59 -11.19
N VAL A 77 2.12 15.48 -10.69
CA VAL A 77 2.70 14.14 -10.84
C VAL A 77 2.70 13.70 -12.30
N ALA A 78 1.59 13.88 -13.02
CA ALA A 78 1.48 13.51 -14.43
C ALA A 78 2.45 14.32 -15.30
N THR A 79 2.58 15.62 -15.06
CA THR A 79 3.52 16.50 -15.78
C THR A 79 4.95 16.00 -15.58
N ALA A 80 5.36 15.77 -14.33
CA ALA A 80 6.70 15.27 -14.04
C ALA A 80 6.98 13.89 -14.67
N MET A 81 5.98 13.00 -14.71
CA MET A 81 6.09 11.70 -15.38
C MET A 81 6.25 11.86 -16.90
N VAL A 82 5.41 12.68 -17.54
CA VAL A 82 5.49 12.94 -18.98
C VAL A 82 6.83 13.56 -19.35
N ASP A 83 7.26 14.59 -18.61
CA ASP A 83 8.56 15.24 -18.83
C ASP A 83 9.73 14.24 -18.73
N ALA A 84 9.71 13.35 -17.73
CA ALA A 84 10.74 12.32 -17.57
C ALA A 84 10.72 11.31 -18.74
N ILE A 85 9.53 10.89 -19.17
CA ILE A 85 9.36 9.98 -20.30
C ILE A 85 9.85 10.61 -21.60
N GLU A 86 9.49 11.87 -21.88
CA GLU A 86 9.86 12.55 -23.12
C GLU A 86 11.37 12.85 -23.18
N ASN A 87 11.97 13.28 -22.07
CA ASN A 87 13.37 13.70 -22.05
C ASN A 87 14.35 12.55 -21.83
N HIS A 88 13.92 11.47 -21.17
CA HIS A 88 14.81 10.40 -20.73
C HIS A 88 14.29 8.99 -21.01
N GLY A 89 13.05 8.83 -21.47
CA GLY A 89 12.43 7.53 -21.75
C GLY A 89 11.70 6.94 -20.54
N SER A 90 10.74 6.04 -20.83
CA SER A 90 9.84 5.47 -19.81
C SER A 90 10.53 4.65 -18.72
N HIS A 91 11.72 4.14 -19.00
CA HIS A 91 12.51 3.37 -18.03
C HIS A 91 12.94 4.18 -16.80
N THR A 92 12.81 5.52 -16.85
CA THR A 92 13.06 6.40 -15.69
C THR A 92 11.92 6.41 -14.69
N ILE A 93 10.74 5.91 -15.06
CA ILE A 93 9.61 5.77 -14.14
C ILE A 93 9.70 4.42 -13.44
N VAL A 94 9.91 4.46 -12.14
CA VAL A 94 10.08 3.27 -11.30
C VAL A 94 9.01 3.25 -10.21
N GLN A 95 8.35 2.10 -10.09
CA GLN A 95 7.52 1.78 -8.94
C GLN A 95 8.27 0.78 -8.05
N GLU A 96 8.64 1.23 -6.85
CA GLU A 96 9.09 0.30 -5.81
C GLU A 96 7.87 -0.43 -5.23
N GLY A 97 7.89 -1.76 -5.36
CA GLY A 97 6.87 -2.63 -4.82
C GLY A 97 6.90 -2.74 -3.30
N GLY A 98 5.78 -3.13 -2.71
CA GLY A 98 5.69 -3.48 -1.29
C GLY A 98 4.76 -4.66 -1.07
N PRO A 99 4.76 -5.27 0.13
CA PRO A 99 3.91 -6.42 0.46
C PRO A 99 2.42 -6.06 0.57
N GLU A 100 2.07 -4.78 0.42
CA GLU A 100 0.70 -4.30 0.48
C GLU A 100 -0.01 -4.59 -0.85
N ALA A 101 -0.74 -5.70 -0.87
CA ALA A 101 -1.39 -6.21 -2.08
C ALA A 101 -2.46 -5.27 -2.67
N GLY A 102 -3.12 -4.44 -1.85
CA GLY A 102 -4.25 -3.61 -2.27
C GLY A 102 -3.86 -2.45 -3.19
N ALA A 103 -2.88 -1.63 -2.81
CA ALA A 103 -2.37 -0.55 -3.66
C ALA A 103 -1.41 -1.08 -4.73
N ALA A 104 -0.63 -2.13 -4.45
CA ALA A 104 0.30 -2.69 -5.42
C ALA A 104 -0.40 -3.15 -6.71
N MET A 105 -1.55 -3.85 -6.60
CA MET A 105 -2.28 -4.34 -7.77
C MET A 105 -2.84 -3.21 -8.65
N ALA A 106 -3.44 -2.19 -8.04
CA ALA A 106 -4.04 -1.07 -8.77
C ALA A 106 -2.97 -0.22 -9.46
N ALA A 107 -1.86 0.07 -8.77
CA ALA A 107 -0.76 0.85 -9.32
C ALA A 107 0.01 0.09 -10.41
N GLY A 108 0.25 -1.22 -10.24
CA GLY A 108 1.04 -2.01 -11.19
C GLY A 108 0.52 -1.97 -12.63
N ARG A 109 -0.81 -1.92 -12.82
CA ARG A 109 -1.39 -1.77 -14.17
C ARG A 109 -1.08 -0.40 -14.80
N PHE A 110 -1.12 0.67 -14.02
CA PHE A 110 -0.78 2.01 -14.52
C PHE A 110 0.69 2.07 -14.98
N PHE A 111 1.62 1.65 -14.10
CA PHE A 111 3.05 1.70 -14.39
C PHE A 111 3.46 0.81 -15.57
N SER A 112 2.89 -0.40 -15.68
CA SER A 112 3.13 -1.27 -16.84
C SER A 112 2.61 -0.66 -18.15
N THR A 113 1.48 0.06 -18.12
CA THR A 113 0.89 0.67 -19.32
C THR A 113 1.76 1.79 -19.90
N ILE A 114 2.43 2.56 -19.02
CA ILE A 114 3.33 3.65 -19.43
C ILE A 114 4.77 3.19 -19.69
N GLY A 115 5.05 1.88 -19.63
CA GLY A 115 6.38 1.32 -19.83
C GLY A 115 7.36 1.58 -18.69
N GLY A 116 6.84 1.80 -17.47
CA GLY A 116 7.64 1.93 -16.25
C GLY A 116 8.11 0.59 -15.69
N HIS A 117 9.12 0.62 -14.84
CA HIS A 117 9.70 -0.59 -14.24
C HIS A 117 9.19 -0.85 -12.82
N TYR A 118 9.07 -2.14 -12.51
CA TYR A 118 8.80 -2.63 -11.17
C TYR A 118 10.04 -3.38 -10.69
N PHE A 119 10.49 -3.07 -9.48
CA PHE A 119 11.57 -3.86 -8.87
C PHE A 119 11.04 -5.17 -8.31
N ASP A 120 11.86 -6.21 -8.36
CA ASP A 120 11.54 -7.47 -7.70
C ASP A 120 11.43 -7.22 -6.19
N GLY A 121 10.20 -7.32 -5.67
CA GLY A 121 9.93 -7.07 -4.26
C GLY A 121 10.65 -8.08 -3.36
N HIS A 122 10.61 -9.37 -3.69
CA HIS A 122 11.25 -10.39 -2.86
C HIS A 122 12.76 -10.15 -2.74
N ALA A 123 13.40 -9.67 -3.80
CA ALA A 123 14.79 -9.23 -3.75
C ALA A 123 14.96 -7.95 -2.92
N SER A 124 14.06 -6.96 -3.03
CA SER A 124 14.20 -5.68 -2.30
C SER A 124 14.05 -5.82 -0.79
N PHE A 125 13.18 -6.71 -0.31
CA PHE A 125 13.01 -7.00 1.13
C PHE A 125 13.67 -8.30 1.60
N ASN A 126 14.52 -8.92 0.77
CA ASN A 126 15.29 -10.14 1.07
C ASN A 126 14.45 -11.40 1.44
N ASP A 127 13.21 -11.48 0.97
CA ASP A 127 12.41 -12.73 1.01
C ASP A 127 12.61 -13.60 -0.24
N PHE A 128 13.62 -13.28 -1.07
CA PHE A 128 13.95 -14.08 -2.24
C PHE A 128 14.35 -15.50 -1.82
N SER A 129 13.57 -16.48 -2.26
CA SER A 129 13.81 -17.89 -1.97
C SER A 129 14.92 -18.45 -2.88
N SER A 130 16.17 -18.18 -2.52
CA SER A 130 17.35 -18.60 -3.28
C SER A 130 17.39 -20.13 -3.49
N GLY A 131 16.91 -20.91 -2.52
CA GLY A 131 16.86 -22.37 -2.62
C GLY A 131 16.03 -22.93 -3.78
N LEU A 132 15.04 -22.19 -4.30
CA LEU A 132 14.25 -22.60 -5.48
C LEU A 132 15.01 -22.43 -6.81
N HIS A 133 16.10 -21.66 -6.82
CA HIS A 133 16.84 -21.30 -8.03
C HIS A 133 18.23 -21.93 -8.10
N LEU A 134 18.65 -22.61 -7.04
CA LEU A 134 19.96 -23.26 -6.91
C LEU A 134 19.92 -24.78 -7.20
N THR A 135 18.75 -25.30 -7.58
CA THR A 135 18.54 -26.70 -8.02
C THR A 135 18.37 -26.76 -9.53
#